data_AF-A0A9R0YV93-F1
#
_entry.id   AF-A0A9R0YV93-F1
#
_cell.length_a   1.000
_cell.length_b   1.000
_cell.length_c   1.000
_cell.angle_alpha   90.00
_cell.angle_beta   90.00
_cell.angle_gamma   90.00
#
_symmetry.space_group_name_H-M   'P 1'
#
loop_
_entity.id
_entity.type
_entity.pdbx_description
1 polymer ?
#
loop_
_entity_poly.entity_id
_entity_poly.type
_entity_poly.pdbx_seq_one_letter_code
_entity_poly.pdbx_strand_id
1 'polypeptide(L)'
;MECGGISAVQVQPAAPMDQPGQPAKPPVQPWEYSLRKYLLLLAALVVTVTYAAGFSPPGGVWQTAHDGQPAGDPIIRGTHYRRYLAFFYCNATAFAASLVVIVLILILAVRHDKKGKDSRWVVVPLRLVMVLDLLSLMGAYGAGTCQDKVCIVYSAVLVAAVFLYIAVLKMMDWWGPDNKSGSGCDGTMSTAPNRNSNFDGVMSTPNPDSDPGTISSPVRDSDPNVREEEDRKREALKKLKADERLRKVLMLLATFAVSITYVAGLSTPGGFWDTTGISYRPGDAILKDRHRPRLTVFLLCNTTSFVASLLIIMLLIIDGKKLREKKARSLVLYGFIVVALVSLVGAYTAGSCRETKTTIYVVSLAGGILATAYILLYAFYTLKSSRSSPTQQIDAIQQTTDNVSARKGLDKARSLVLLLATLAATITYTAGLDPPGGVWQDKGDGYIAGDPILITTNIRRYRAFYYCNSVAFVASLVVIVLVQTERLIKHHVLEAAMILDLFGLIGAYAAGSCRGVNSSIYVMALAGAALIYVVIHIVFFTLELDHKDKKDDDEDELLEKRRKRLLLFAILAATITFQAGLTPPGGFLLQDDTLGHHAGDPILLHNYQDQPYEAMHYPFARRWACFV
;
A
#
# COMPACT_ATOMS: atom_id res chain seq x y z
N MET A 1 12.97 -18.48 -83.07
CA MET A 1 12.10 -19.68 -83.12
C MET A 1 12.18 -20.35 -81.77
N GLU A 2 11.03 -20.49 -81.13
CA GLU A 2 10.80 -21.04 -79.81
C GLU A 2 11.22 -22.52 -79.70
N CYS A 3 11.66 -22.93 -78.51
CA CYS A 3 11.27 -24.20 -77.92
C CYS A 3 11.39 -24.09 -76.39
N GLY A 4 10.26 -24.33 -75.71
CA GLY A 4 10.06 -24.14 -74.29
C GLY A 4 10.58 -25.27 -73.42
N GLY A 5 10.92 -24.92 -72.17
CA GLY A 5 11.15 -25.85 -71.08
C GLY A 5 9.92 -25.94 -70.19
N ILE A 6 9.40 -27.15 -70.01
CA ILE A 6 8.33 -27.47 -69.05
C ILE A 6 9.00 -28.10 -67.81
N SER A 7 8.95 -27.39 -66.69
CA SER A 7 9.29 -27.91 -65.36
C SER A 7 8.12 -28.72 -64.80
N ALA A 8 8.46 -29.86 -64.20
CA ALA A 8 7.52 -30.80 -63.59
C ALA A 8 6.72 -30.19 -62.42
N VAL A 9 5.42 -30.45 -62.43
CA VAL A 9 4.46 -30.14 -61.37
C VAL A 9 4.65 -31.14 -60.23
N GLN A 10 5.03 -30.65 -59.05
CA GLN A 10 5.07 -31.44 -57.81
C GLN A 10 3.76 -31.26 -57.05
N VAL A 11 3.05 -32.38 -56.86
CA VAL A 11 1.77 -32.48 -56.15
C VAL A 11 2.00 -32.28 -54.64
N GLN A 12 1.23 -31.37 -54.04
CA GLN A 12 1.15 -31.10 -52.60
C GLN A 12 0.31 -32.17 -51.88
N PRO A 13 0.71 -32.68 -50.70
CA PRO A 13 -0.20 -33.37 -49.80
C PRO A 13 -1.05 -32.34 -49.03
N ALA A 14 -2.35 -32.61 -48.93
CA ALA A 14 -3.35 -31.78 -48.28
C ALA A 14 -3.10 -31.60 -46.77
N ALA A 15 -3.41 -30.40 -46.27
CA ALA A 15 -3.41 -30.07 -44.84
C ALA A 15 -4.54 -30.81 -44.08
N PRO A 16 -4.39 -31.12 -42.78
CA PRO A 16 -5.46 -31.73 -42.00
C PRO A 16 -6.59 -30.72 -41.78
N MET A 17 -7.83 -31.15 -42.02
CA MET A 17 -9.04 -30.40 -41.67
C MET A 17 -9.16 -30.25 -40.15
N ASP A 18 -9.22 -29.00 -39.69
CA ASP A 18 -9.57 -28.64 -38.31
C ASP A 18 -11.00 -29.11 -37.97
N GLN A 19 -11.15 -29.85 -36.86
CA GLN A 19 -12.45 -30.16 -36.27
C GLN A 19 -13.04 -28.88 -35.62
N PRO A 20 -14.30 -28.50 -35.92
CA PRO A 20 -14.93 -27.34 -35.31
C PRO A 20 -15.50 -27.71 -33.93
N GLY A 21 -15.01 -27.08 -32.85
CA GLY A 21 -15.67 -27.25 -31.55
C GLY A 21 -14.90 -26.93 -30.27
N GLN A 22 -13.64 -26.50 -30.30
CA GLN A 22 -12.97 -26.00 -29.09
C GLN A 22 -12.75 -24.48 -29.17
N PRO A 23 -13.26 -23.68 -28.21
CA PRO A 23 -12.92 -22.27 -28.16
C PRO A 23 -11.40 -22.16 -27.98
N ALA A 24 -10.72 -21.62 -28.99
CA ALA A 24 -9.30 -21.34 -28.92
C ALA A 24 -9.01 -20.56 -27.63
N LYS A 25 -8.21 -21.14 -26.73
CA LYS A 25 -7.75 -20.46 -25.52
C LYS A 25 -7.11 -19.14 -25.97
N PRO A 26 -7.61 -17.97 -25.52
CA PRO A 26 -7.02 -16.70 -25.92
C PRO A 26 -5.55 -16.68 -25.50
N PRO A 27 -4.64 -16.12 -26.32
CA PRO A 27 -3.22 -16.09 -26.01
C PRO A 27 -3.02 -15.45 -24.64
N VAL A 28 -2.36 -16.20 -23.74
CA VAL A 28 -2.10 -15.75 -22.37
C VAL A 28 -1.09 -14.60 -22.45
N GLN A 29 -1.58 -13.36 -22.34
CA GLN A 29 -0.70 -12.21 -22.28
C GLN A 29 0.20 -12.28 -21.03
N PRO A 30 1.48 -11.84 -21.12
CA PRO A 30 2.37 -11.75 -19.97
C PRO A 30 1.73 -10.94 -18.84
N TRP A 31 1.85 -11.42 -17.60
CA TRP A 31 1.18 -10.81 -16.45
C TRP A 31 1.69 -9.40 -16.16
N GLU A 32 2.92 -9.08 -16.57
CA GLU A 32 3.56 -7.77 -16.48
C GLU A 32 2.70 -6.70 -17.15
N TYR A 33 2.07 -7.06 -18.27
CA TYR A 33 1.19 -6.16 -19.00
C TYR A 33 -0.08 -5.82 -18.20
N SER A 34 -0.67 -6.84 -17.55
CA SER A 34 -1.85 -6.68 -16.69
C SER A 34 -1.53 -5.95 -15.39
N LEU A 35 -0.29 -6.03 -14.90
CA LEU A 35 0.16 -5.43 -13.64
C LEU A 35 0.98 -4.14 -13.82
N ARG A 36 1.14 -3.63 -15.04
CA ARG A 36 1.98 -2.46 -15.33
C ARG A 36 1.77 -1.26 -14.42
N LYS A 37 0.51 -0.95 -14.07
CA LYS A 37 0.16 0.16 -13.19
C LYS A 37 0.75 -0.03 -11.79
N TYR A 38 0.78 -1.27 -11.32
CA TYR A 38 1.32 -1.63 -10.02
C TYR A 38 2.83 -1.69 -9.97
N LEU A 39 3.43 -2.22 -11.04
CA LEU A 39 4.88 -2.23 -11.20
C LEU A 39 5.42 -0.79 -11.28
N LEU A 40 4.69 0.10 -11.95
CA LEU A 40 5.01 1.53 -11.98
C LEU A 40 4.92 2.18 -10.59
N LEU A 41 3.87 1.88 -9.82
CA LEU A 41 3.72 2.36 -8.45
C LEU A 41 4.84 1.86 -7.54
N LEU A 42 5.21 0.58 -7.64
CA LEU A 42 6.29 -0.01 -6.85
C LEU A 42 7.65 0.61 -7.21
N ALA A 43 7.95 0.73 -8.51
CA ALA A 43 9.20 1.34 -8.94
C ALA A 43 9.28 2.82 -8.55
N ALA A 44 8.18 3.58 -8.68
CA ALA A 44 8.13 4.95 -8.19
C ALA A 44 8.36 5.03 -6.68
N LEU A 45 7.78 4.10 -5.90
CA LEU A 45 8.04 4.01 -4.46
C LEU A 45 9.52 3.75 -4.17
N VAL A 46 10.15 2.79 -4.84
CA VAL A 46 11.56 2.47 -4.64
C VAL A 46 12.44 3.68 -4.96
N VAL A 47 12.15 4.39 -6.06
CA VAL A 47 12.80 5.67 -6.39
C VAL A 47 12.67 6.68 -5.24
N THR A 48 11.46 6.87 -4.68
CA THR A 48 11.27 7.88 -3.63
C THR A 48 12.01 7.53 -2.35
N VAL A 49 12.00 6.27 -1.91
CA VAL A 49 12.64 5.87 -0.65
C VAL A 49 14.15 5.80 -0.76
N THR A 50 14.69 5.37 -1.90
CA THR A 50 16.13 5.34 -2.15
C THR A 50 16.69 6.74 -2.36
N TYR A 51 15.93 7.63 -3.00
CA TYR A 51 16.26 9.06 -3.09
C TYR A 51 16.31 9.71 -1.71
N ALA A 52 15.27 9.53 -0.89
CA ALA A 52 15.25 10.07 0.48
C ALA A 52 16.42 9.56 1.33
N ALA A 53 16.71 8.25 1.27
CA ALA A 53 17.85 7.65 1.94
C ALA A 53 19.22 8.16 1.46
N GLY A 54 19.30 8.72 0.25
CA GLY A 54 20.50 9.38 -0.25
C GLY A 54 20.83 10.69 0.47
N PHE A 55 19.82 11.44 0.91
CA PHE A 55 19.99 12.69 1.68
C PHE A 55 20.06 12.46 3.19
N SER A 56 19.54 11.33 3.66
CA SER A 56 19.59 10.92 5.06
C SER A 56 20.29 9.56 5.17
N PRO A 57 21.62 9.53 5.04
CA PRO A 57 22.37 8.28 5.07
C PRO A 57 22.24 7.60 6.44
N PRO A 58 22.34 6.26 6.47
CA PRO A 58 22.30 5.51 7.72
C PRO A 58 23.45 5.93 8.63
N GLY A 59 23.16 6.08 9.92
CA GLY A 59 24.12 6.61 10.89
C GLY A 59 24.17 8.14 10.95
N GLY A 60 23.38 8.85 10.14
CA GLY A 60 23.32 10.30 10.17
C GLY A 60 24.51 10.99 9.49
N VAL A 61 24.54 12.32 9.63
CA VAL A 61 25.56 13.21 9.08
C VAL A 61 26.21 14.00 10.21
N TRP A 62 27.46 14.41 10.01
CA TRP A 62 28.14 15.30 10.96
C TRP A 62 27.40 16.64 11.03
N GLN A 63 27.03 17.10 12.23
CA GLN A 63 26.34 18.38 12.36
C GLN A 63 27.32 19.56 12.40
N THR A 64 28.51 19.34 12.96
CA THR A 64 29.57 20.34 13.04
C THR A 64 30.82 19.83 12.32
N ALA A 65 31.66 20.77 11.86
CA ALA A 65 32.94 20.42 11.28
C ALA A 65 33.92 19.99 12.38
N HIS A 66 34.48 18.79 12.24
CA HIS A 66 35.56 18.28 13.08
C HIS A 66 36.82 18.07 12.23
N ASP A 67 37.99 17.91 12.86
CA ASP A 67 39.27 17.82 12.16
C ASP A 67 39.25 16.76 11.03
N GLY A 68 39.21 17.24 9.77
CA GLY A 68 39.17 16.42 8.57
C GLY A 68 37.77 15.90 8.15
N GLN A 69 36.69 16.29 8.82
CA GLN A 69 35.31 15.86 8.55
C GLN A 69 34.38 17.08 8.43
N PRO A 70 33.97 17.46 7.20
CA PRO A 70 33.07 18.58 7.01
C PRO A 70 31.66 18.26 7.54
N ALA A 71 30.97 19.27 8.06
CA ALA A 71 29.56 19.16 8.40
C ALA A 71 28.74 18.74 7.16
N GLY A 72 27.75 17.86 7.36
CA GLY A 72 26.93 17.27 6.30
C GLY A 72 27.49 15.97 5.71
N ASP A 73 28.75 15.60 5.95
CA ASP A 73 29.29 14.33 5.47
C ASP A 73 28.64 13.13 6.20
N PRO A 74 28.39 12.00 5.51
CA PRO A 74 27.84 10.80 6.15
C PRO A 74 28.78 10.23 7.21
N ILE A 75 28.31 10.04 8.45
CA ILE A 75 29.15 9.55 9.56
C ILE A 75 29.65 8.12 9.29
N ILE A 76 28.77 7.28 8.74
CA ILE A 76 29.09 5.88 8.41
C ILE A 76 30.26 5.74 7.41
N ARG A 77 30.54 6.77 6.60
CA ARG A 77 31.68 6.80 5.69
C ARG A 77 33.01 6.77 6.46
N GLY A 78 33.09 7.56 7.54
CA GLY A 78 34.27 7.66 8.39
C GLY A 78 34.41 6.49 9.37
N THR A 79 33.30 5.96 9.88
CA THR A 79 33.33 4.91 10.92
C THR A 79 33.30 3.48 10.37
N HIS A 80 32.55 3.24 9.29
CA HIS A 80 32.35 1.92 8.71
C HIS A 80 32.34 1.94 7.17
N TYR A 81 33.49 2.28 6.57
CA TYR A 81 33.63 2.47 5.13
C TYR A 81 33.07 1.32 4.25
N ARG A 82 33.28 0.05 4.62
CA ARG A 82 32.73 -1.10 3.86
C ARG A 82 31.21 -1.15 3.86
N ARG A 83 30.57 -0.79 4.99
CA ARG A 83 29.10 -0.74 5.10
C ARG A 83 28.55 0.43 4.33
N TYR A 84 29.20 1.59 4.44
CA TYR A 84 28.89 2.76 3.61
C TYR A 84 28.92 2.41 2.12
N LEU A 85 29.98 1.74 1.65
CA LEU A 85 30.14 1.38 0.24
C LEU A 85 29.04 0.40 -0.22
N ALA A 86 28.73 -0.62 0.60
CA ALA A 86 27.65 -1.56 0.32
C ALA A 86 26.29 -0.85 0.26
N PHE A 87 25.98 0.00 1.24
CA PHE A 87 24.77 0.81 1.26
C PHE A 87 24.68 1.72 0.03
N PHE A 88 25.73 2.49 -0.24
CA PHE A 88 25.78 3.47 -1.32
C PHE A 88 25.53 2.82 -2.69
N TYR A 89 26.28 1.77 -3.04
CA TYR A 89 26.12 1.11 -4.33
C TYR A 89 24.79 0.36 -4.44
N CYS A 90 24.34 -0.33 -3.38
CA CYS A 90 23.05 -1.01 -3.43
C CYS A 90 21.89 -0.02 -3.53
N ASN A 91 21.91 1.09 -2.77
CA ASN A 91 20.87 2.10 -2.79
C ASN A 91 20.84 2.83 -4.15
N ALA A 92 22.01 3.18 -4.69
CA ALA A 92 22.12 3.79 -6.02
C ALA A 92 21.67 2.82 -7.14
N THR A 93 21.99 1.54 -7.02
CA THR A 93 21.56 0.51 -7.98
C THR A 93 20.05 0.32 -7.94
N ALA A 94 19.44 0.28 -6.75
CA ALA A 94 17.98 0.21 -6.62
C ALA A 94 17.30 1.46 -7.22
N PHE A 95 17.81 2.66 -6.91
CA PHE A 95 17.32 3.90 -7.52
C PHE A 95 17.37 3.85 -9.06
N ALA A 96 18.53 3.50 -9.63
CA ALA A 96 18.71 3.45 -11.08
C ALA A 96 17.90 2.32 -11.74
N ALA A 97 17.89 1.12 -11.14
CA ALA A 97 17.13 -0.03 -11.64
C ALA A 97 15.63 0.28 -11.65
N SER A 98 15.10 0.95 -10.63
CA SER A 98 13.71 1.37 -10.59
C SER A 98 13.34 2.42 -11.65
N LEU A 99 14.23 3.38 -11.96
CA LEU A 99 14.03 4.28 -13.10
C LEU A 99 14.02 3.52 -14.44
N VAL A 100 14.92 2.56 -14.61
CA VAL A 100 14.94 1.69 -15.81
C VAL A 100 13.65 0.87 -15.90
N VAL A 101 13.15 0.33 -14.79
CA VAL A 101 11.86 -0.39 -14.74
C VAL A 101 10.72 0.53 -15.19
N ILE A 102 10.65 1.77 -14.70
CA ILE A 102 9.64 2.76 -15.11
C ILE A 102 9.68 2.99 -16.63
N VAL A 103 10.89 3.21 -17.18
CA VAL A 103 11.08 3.44 -18.62
C VAL A 103 10.71 2.19 -19.44
N LEU A 104 11.14 0.99 -19.02
CA LEU A 104 10.80 -0.27 -19.70
C LEU A 104 9.29 -0.54 -19.68
N ILE A 105 8.60 -0.23 -18.58
CA ILE A 105 7.14 -0.33 -18.48
C ILE A 105 6.45 0.66 -19.41
N LEU A 106 6.95 1.89 -19.51
CA LEU A 106 6.41 2.90 -20.44
C LEU A 106 6.61 2.47 -21.89
N ILE A 107 7.79 1.95 -22.24
CA ILE A 107 8.06 1.39 -23.57
C ILE A 107 7.13 0.20 -23.87
N LEU A 108 6.91 -0.69 -22.91
CA LEU A 108 5.92 -1.78 -23.03
C LEU A 108 4.51 -1.25 -23.28
N ALA A 109 4.12 -0.15 -22.63
CA ALA A 109 2.81 0.46 -22.82
C ALA A 109 2.66 1.06 -24.22
N VAL A 110 3.70 1.69 -24.76
CA VAL A 110 3.71 2.27 -26.11
C VAL A 110 3.76 1.20 -27.21
N ARG A 111 4.51 0.11 -27.02
CA ARG A 111 4.66 -0.98 -28.01
C ARG A 111 3.49 -1.98 -28.05
N HIS A 112 2.41 -1.73 -27.31
CA HIS A 112 1.30 -2.69 -27.14
C HIS A 112 0.63 -3.16 -28.46
N ASP A 113 0.80 -2.43 -29.56
CA ASP A 113 0.08 -2.71 -30.81
C ASP A 113 0.77 -3.72 -31.76
N LYS A 114 2.05 -4.09 -31.53
CA LYS A 114 2.79 -5.01 -32.41
C LYS A 114 2.85 -6.44 -31.85
N LYS A 115 2.14 -7.37 -32.51
CA LYS A 115 1.95 -8.78 -32.13
C LYS A 115 3.26 -9.56 -31.85
N GLY A 116 3.27 -10.26 -30.71
CA GLY A 116 3.68 -11.68 -30.61
C GLY A 116 5.14 -11.99 -30.29
N LYS A 117 6.09 -11.57 -31.12
CA LYS A 117 7.51 -12.01 -31.01
C LYS A 117 8.43 -10.97 -30.37
N ASP A 118 8.14 -9.68 -30.56
CA ASP A 118 8.96 -8.56 -30.06
C ASP A 118 8.73 -8.24 -28.58
N SER A 119 7.62 -8.68 -27.99
CA SER A 119 7.31 -8.41 -26.56
C SER A 119 8.26 -9.15 -25.61
N ARG A 120 8.74 -10.34 -26.00
CA ARG A 120 9.63 -11.17 -25.16
C ARG A 120 10.98 -10.50 -24.91
N TRP A 121 11.45 -9.71 -25.87
CA TRP A 121 12.68 -8.93 -25.78
C TRP A 121 12.64 -7.83 -24.73
N VAL A 122 11.46 -7.36 -24.34
CA VAL A 122 11.31 -6.33 -23.29
C VAL A 122 10.98 -6.95 -21.93
N VAL A 123 10.20 -8.04 -21.91
CA VAL A 123 9.80 -8.71 -20.66
C VAL A 123 10.97 -9.40 -19.96
N VAL A 124 11.90 -10.02 -20.68
CA VAL A 124 13.06 -10.69 -20.06
C VAL A 124 13.99 -9.70 -19.36
N PRO A 125 14.45 -8.61 -20.00
CA PRO A 125 15.19 -7.55 -19.32
C PRO A 125 14.42 -6.95 -18.15
N LEU A 126 13.12 -6.66 -18.32
CA LEU A 126 12.29 -6.13 -17.23
C LEU A 126 12.34 -7.01 -15.99
N ARG A 127 12.19 -8.34 -16.13
CA ARG A 127 12.27 -9.28 -15.00
C ARG A 127 13.65 -9.27 -14.33
N LEU A 128 14.72 -9.25 -15.12
CA LEU A 128 16.09 -9.23 -14.59
C LEU A 128 16.35 -7.94 -13.80
N VAL A 129 15.93 -6.80 -14.34
CA VAL A 129 16.08 -5.51 -13.66
C VAL A 129 15.22 -5.45 -12.40
N MET A 130 14.00 -5.99 -12.39
CA MET A 130 13.16 -6.07 -11.18
C MET A 130 13.77 -6.93 -10.08
N VAL A 131 14.42 -8.04 -10.43
CA VAL A 131 15.12 -8.89 -9.44
C VAL A 131 16.36 -8.18 -8.91
N LEU A 132 17.13 -7.53 -9.80
CA LEU A 132 18.28 -6.71 -9.40
C LEU A 132 17.86 -5.58 -8.47
N ASP A 133 16.75 -4.90 -8.77
CA ASP A 133 16.16 -3.84 -7.96
C ASP A 133 15.79 -4.33 -6.56
N LEU A 134 15.06 -5.45 -6.46
CA LEU A 134 14.72 -6.07 -5.18
C LEU A 134 15.98 -6.43 -4.36
N LEU A 135 16.97 -7.07 -4.99
CA LEU A 135 18.21 -7.48 -4.30
C LEU A 135 19.02 -6.26 -3.83
N SER A 136 19.08 -5.22 -4.67
CA SER A 136 19.77 -3.98 -4.35
C SER A 136 19.07 -3.22 -3.23
N LEU A 137 17.73 -3.17 -3.23
CA LEU A 137 16.96 -2.56 -2.15
C LEU A 137 17.18 -3.30 -0.82
N MET A 138 17.16 -4.63 -0.83
CA MET A 138 17.43 -5.44 0.37
C MET A 138 18.89 -5.32 0.84
N GLY A 139 19.84 -5.24 -0.08
CA GLY A 139 21.25 -5.03 0.21
C GLY A 139 21.50 -3.66 0.86
N ALA A 140 20.86 -2.61 0.34
CA ALA A 140 20.92 -1.27 0.91
C ALA A 140 20.32 -1.25 2.32
N TYR A 141 19.13 -1.81 2.49
CA TYR A 141 18.46 -1.92 3.78
C TYR A 141 19.33 -2.66 4.81
N GLY A 142 19.86 -3.83 4.44
CA GLY A 142 20.72 -4.63 5.33
C GLY A 142 22.01 -3.90 5.69
N ALA A 143 22.67 -3.26 4.73
CA ALA A 143 23.91 -2.52 4.98
C ALA A 143 23.70 -1.28 5.87
N GLY A 144 22.55 -0.60 5.73
CA GLY A 144 22.25 0.62 6.48
C GLY A 144 21.68 0.39 7.88
N THR A 145 20.87 -0.65 8.07
CA THR A 145 20.19 -0.93 9.37
C THR A 145 21.09 -1.68 10.37
N CYS A 146 22.03 -2.48 9.90
CA CYS A 146 22.71 -3.45 10.72
C CYS A 146 23.95 -2.86 11.43
N GLN A 147 23.75 -2.29 12.61
CA GLN A 147 24.86 -1.83 13.46
C GLN A 147 25.53 -3.01 14.22
N ASP A 148 24.73 -3.95 14.72
CA ASP A 148 25.14 -5.07 15.58
C ASP A 148 25.14 -6.44 14.86
N LYS A 149 25.96 -7.39 15.35
CA LYS A 149 26.11 -8.75 14.76
C LYS A 149 24.79 -9.51 14.62
N VAL A 150 23.87 -9.36 15.58
CA VAL A 150 22.56 -10.02 15.58
C VAL A 150 21.69 -9.54 14.41
N CYS A 151 21.67 -8.22 14.18
CA CYS A 151 20.91 -7.62 13.09
C CYS A 151 21.47 -8.06 11.73
N ILE A 152 22.81 -8.14 11.58
CA ILE A 152 23.46 -8.63 10.36
C ILE A 152 23.03 -10.06 10.04
N VAL A 153 23.10 -10.97 11.01
CA VAL A 153 22.72 -12.38 10.82
C VAL A 153 21.23 -12.48 10.49
N TYR A 154 20.38 -11.75 11.21
CA TYR A 154 18.94 -11.75 10.99
C TYR A 154 18.56 -11.26 9.58
N SER A 155 19.09 -10.12 9.16
CA SER A 155 18.87 -9.55 7.84
C SER A 155 19.41 -10.46 6.73
N ALA A 156 20.58 -11.07 6.92
CA ALA A 156 21.15 -12.03 5.96
C ALA A 156 20.29 -13.30 5.83
N VAL A 157 19.79 -13.85 6.95
CA VAL A 157 18.88 -15.00 6.95
C VAL A 157 17.57 -14.65 6.23
N LEU A 158 17.02 -13.45 6.45
CA LEU A 158 15.83 -13.00 5.74
C LEU A 158 16.06 -12.83 4.24
N VAL A 159 17.19 -12.25 3.83
CA VAL A 159 17.58 -12.16 2.41
C VAL A 159 17.69 -13.55 1.79
N ALA A 160 18.36 -14.48 2.48
CA ALA A 160 18.48 -15.87 2.04
C ALA A 160 17.13 -16.58 1.97
N ALA A 161 16.22 -16.35 2.92
CA ALA A 161 14.87 -16.92 2.93
C ALA A 161 14.02 -16.41 1.76
N VAL A 162 14.08 -15.11 1.45
CA VAL A 162 13.42 -14.53 0.26
C VAL A 162 13.99 -15.16 -1.02
N PHE A 163 15.31 -15.32 -1.10
CA PHE A 163 15.96 -15.94 -2.24
C PHE A 163 15.54 -17.41 -2.41
N LEU A 164 15.57 -18.19 -1.33
CA LEU A 164 15.12 -19.58 -1.31
C LEU A 164 13.64 -19.66 -1.73
N TYR A 165 12.81 -18.75 -1.24
CA TYR A 165 11.40 -18.70 -1.59
C TYR A 165 11.18 -18.43 -3.09
N ILE A 166 11.89 -17.44 -3.66
CA ILE A 166 11.84 -17.14 -5.10
C ILE A 166 12.34 -18.34 -5.93
N ALA A 167 13.44 -18.98 -5.52
CA ALA A 167 13.99 -20.15 -6.17
C ALA A 167 12.99 -21.32 -6.15
N VAL A 168 12.37 -21.60 -4.99
CA VAL A 168 11.33 -22.64 -4.83
C VAL A 168 10.12 -22.33 -5.72
N LEU A 169 9.63 -21.09 -5.75
CA LEU A 169 8.53 -20.71 -6.64
C LEU A 169 8.86 -20.98 -8.11
N LYS A 170 10.06 -20.63 -8.57
CA LYS A 170 10.52 -20.87 -9.94
C LYS A 170 10.72 -22.36 -10.24
N MET A 171 11.25 -23.12 -9.29
CA MET A 171 11.41 -24.57 -9.41
C MET A 171 10.05 -25.27 -9.50
N MET A 172 9.06 -24.85 -8.70
CA MET A 172 7.70 -25.38 -8.75
C MET A 172 7.00 -25.07 -10.09
N ASP A 173 7.23 -23.89 -10.67
CA ASP A 173 6.70 -23.53 -11.98
C ASP A 173 7.39 -24.31 -13.11
N TRP A 174 8.70 -24.61 -12.97
CA TRP A 174 9.44 -25.45 -13.91
C TRP A 174 9.05 -26.93 -13.82
N TRP A 175 8.71 -27.41 -12.62
CA TRP A 175 8.32 -28.80 -12.38
C TRP A 175 6.82 -29.07 -12.62
N GLY A 176 6.03 -28.06 -13.01
CA GLY A 176 4.63 -28.22 -13.37
C GLY A 176 4.49 -29.05 -14.65
N PRO A 177 3.89 -30.25 -14.62
CA PRO A 177 3.99 -31.20 -15.73
C PRO A 177 3.11 -30.79 -16.92
N ASP A 178 3.75 -30.39 -18.02
CA ASP A 178 3.23 -30.57 -19.38
C ASP A 178 3.53 -32.01 -19.83
N ASN A 179 3.00 -33.02 -19.13
CA ASN A 179 3.07 -34.42 -19.58
C ASN A 179 1.68 -34.91 -19.97
N LYS A 180 1.25 -34.50 -21.17
CA LYS A 180 0.42 -35.34 -22.04
C LYS A 180 0.94 -35.19 -23.48
N SER A 181 2.18 -35.64 -23.70
CA SER A 181 2.57 -36.14 -25.01
C SER A 181 1.80 -37.43 -25.26
N GLY A 182 1.13 -37.50 -26.40
CA GLY A 182 0.44 -38.70 -26.84
C GLY A 182 1.42 -39.85 -26.96
N SER A 183 1.16 -40.92 -26.21
CA SER A 183 1.70 -42.24 -26.51
C SER A 183 0.58 -43.01 -27.19
N GLY A 184 0.65 -43.09 -28.51
CA GLY A 184 -0.08 -44.13 -29.24
C GLY A 184 0.48 -45.48 -28.84
N CYS A 185 -0.40 -46.37 -28.38
CA CYS A 185 -0.16 -47.79 -28.35
C CYS A 185 -1.39 -48.44 -28.97
N ASP A 186 -1.18 -48.98 -30.17
CA ASP A 186 -2.10 -49.80 -30.92
C ASP A 186 -2.39 -51.12 -30.18
N GLY A 187 -3.62 -51.61 -30.35
CA GLY A 187 -3.95 -53.03 -30.39
C GLY A 187 -4.12 -53.79 -29.07
N THR A 188 -5.36 -53.97 -28.61
CA THR A 188 -5.92 -55.33 -28.46
C THR A 188 -7.45 -55.29 -28.60
N MET A 189 -7.92 -56.18 -29.46
CA MET A 189 -9.28 -56.38 -29.96
C MET A 189 -10.16 -57.13 -28.96
N SER A 190 -11.43 -56.72 -28.77
CA SER A 190 -12.54 -57.59 -28.34
C SER A 190 -13.92 -56.95 -28.60
N THR A 191 -14.51 -57.35 -29.73
CA THR A 191 -15.93 -57.73 -29.95
C THR A 191 -17.08 -57.04 -29.19
N ALA A 192 -17.84 -56.22 -29.95
CA ALA A 192 -19.30 -56.25 -30.24
C ALA A 192 -20.37 -56.27 -29.10
N PRO A 193 -21.67 -55.93 -29.35
CA PRO A 193 -22.29 -55.52 -30.61
C PRO A 193 -23.12 -54.21 -30.56
N ASN A 194 -23.30 -53.70 -31.78
CA ASN A 194 -24.17 -52.63 -32.22
C ASN A 194 -25.65 -53.08 -32.17
N ARG A 195 -26.58 -52.20 -31.76
CA ARG A 195 -28.03 -52.44 -31.87
C ARG A 195 -28.66 -51.26 -32.61
N ASN A 196 -28.79 -51.42 -33.92
CA ASN A 196 -29.74 -50.69 -34.74
C ASN A 196 -31.15 -51.22 -34.46
N SER A 197 -32.13 -50.31 -34.39
CA SER A 197 -33.51 -50.62 -34.74
C SER A 197 -34.13 -49.42 -35.44
N ASN A 198 -34.18 -49.51 -36.77
CA ASN A 198 -35.21 -48.86 -37.57
C ASN A 198 -36.57 -49.48 -37.21
N PHE A 199 -37.62 -48.67 -37.19
CA PHE A 199 -38.95 -49.14 -37.50
C PHE A 199 -39.69 -48.08 -38.32
N ASP A 200 -40.21 -48.54 -39.46
CA ASP A 200 -41.11 -47.90 -40.42
C ASP A 200 -42.33 -47.30 -39.69
N GLY A 201 -43.00 -46.22 -40.11
CA GLY A 201 -43.38 -45.78 -41.44
C GLY A 201 -44.87 -45.35 -41.33
N VAL A 202 -45.27 -44.27 -41.99
CA VAL A 202 -46.58 -44.03 -42.62
C VAL A 202 -46.67 -42.54 -42.99
N MET A 203 -46.95 -42.33 -44.27
CA MET A 203 -47.17 -41.05 -44.93
C MET A 203 -48.68 -40.79 -45.01
N SER A 204 -49.11 -39.54 -44.75
CA SER A 204 -50.39 -39.00 -45.22
C SER A 204 -50.36 -37.47 -45.17
N THR A 205 -50.61 -36.83 -46.31
CA THR A 205 -51.03 -35.43 -46.51
C THR A 205 -52.32 -35.47 -47.36
N PRO A 206 -53.04 -34.36 -47.60
CA PRO A 206 -53.47 -33.26 -46.73
C PRO A 206 -55.00 -33.01 -46.84
N ASN A 207 -55.61 -32.16 -45.99
CA ASN A 207 -56.67 -31.24 -46.45
C ASN A 207 -56.93 -30.07 -45.46
N PRO A 208 -57.43 -28.93 -45.95
CA PRO A 208 -57.54 -27.65 -45.26
C PRO A 208 -58.92 -27.47 -44.60
N ASP A 209 -59.01 -26.56 -43.63
CA ASP A 209 -59.99 -25.46 -43.61
C ASP A 209 -60.03 -24.77 -42.23
N SER A 210 -60.41 -23.49 -42.28
CA SER A 210 -60.98 -22.62 -41.22
C SER A 210 -60.07 -21.88 -40.22
N ASP A 211 -59.80 -20.63 -40.62
CA ASP A 211 -59.97 -19.36 -39.89
C ASP A 211 -58.82 -18.66 -39.10
N PRO A 212 -58.71 -17.30 -39.23
CA PRO A 212 -57.61 -16.51 -38.71
C PRO A 212 -57.98 -15.89 -37.35
N GLY A 213 -57.38 -16.40 -36.27
CA GLY A 213 -57.62 -15.91 -34.91
C GLY A 213 -56.33 -15.52 -34.18
N THR A 214 -56.09 -14.21 -34.10
CA THR A 214 -55.35 -13.54 -33.02
C THR A 214 -53.86 -13.89 -32.85
N ILE A 215 -53.01 -13.04 -33.42
CA ILE A 215 -51.60 -12.89 -33.01
C ILE A 215 -51.59 -12.44 -31.54
N SER A 216 -51.37 -13.39 -30.65
CA SER A 216 -50.81 -13.11 -29.33
C SER A 216 -49.30 -13.27 -29.46
N SER A 217 -48.59 -12.16 -29.29
CA SER A 217 -47.14 -12.13 -29.18
C SER A 217 -46.71 -13.07 -28.04
N PRO A 218 -45.83 -14.06 -28.29
CA PRO A 218 -45.28 -14.83 -27.20
C PRO A 218 -44.36 -13.89 -26.43
N VAL A 219 -44.74 -13.59 -25.18
CA VAL A 219 -43.79 -13.16 -24.16
C VAL A 219 -42.66 -14.19 -24.21
N ARG A 220 -41.44 -13.74 -24.57
CA ARG A 220 -40.21 -14.52 -24.44
C ARG A 220 -40.02 -14.83 -22.96
N ASP A 221 -40.67 -15.89 -22.49
CA ASP A 221 -40.28 -16.52 -21.25
C ASP A 221 -38.89 -17.09 -21.51
N SER A 222 -37.91 -16.37 -20.98
CA SER A 222 -36.50 -16.70 -21.17
C SER A 222 -36.27 -18.00 -20.39
N ASP A 223 -35.87 -19.06 -21.10
CA ASP A 223 -35.58 -20.39 -20.55
C ASP A 223 -34.91 -20.29 -19.17
N PRO A 224 -35.48 -20.89 -18.10
CA PRO A 224 -34.96 -20.76 -16.73
C PRO A 224 -33.47 -21.14 -16.61
N ASN A 225 -32.99 -22.03 -17.48
CA ASN A 225 -31.58 -22.44 -17.52
C ASN A 225 -30.64 -21.29 -17.95
N VAL A 226 -31.12 -20.38 -18.81
CA VAL A 226 -30.36 -19.20 -19.28
C VAL A 226 -30.27 -18.14 -18.20
N ARG A 227 -31.35 -17.90 -17.43
CA ARG A 227 -31.34 -16.97 -16.29
C ARG A 227 -30.39 -17.44 -15.19
N GLU A 228 -30.39 -18.73 -14.85
CA GLU A 228 -29.44 -19.29 -13.87
C GLU A 228 -27.98 -19.22 -14.34
N GLU A 229 -27.72 -19.35 -15.64
CA GLU A 229 -26.37 -19.20 -16.18
C GLU A 229 -25.90 -17.73 -16.18
N GLU A 230 -26.78 -16.78 -16.52
CA GLU A 230 -26.49 -15.35 -16.43
C GLU A 230 -26.25 -14.88 -14.99
N ASP A 231 -27.06 -15.35 -14.04
CA ASP A 231 -26.88 -15.03 -12.62
C ASP A 231 -25.57 -15.60 -12.08
N ARG A 232 -25.22 -16.84 -12.43
CA ARG A 232 -23.91 -17.43 -12.11
C ARG A 232 -22.75 -16.65 -12.71
N LYS A 233 -22.84 -16.22 -13.98
CA LYS A 233 -21.82 -15.38 -14.63
C LYS A 233 -21.70 -14.02 -13.93
N ARG A 234 -22.83 -13.43 -13.54
CA ARG A 234 -22.88 -12.14 -12.84
C ARG A 234 -22.27 -12.22 -11.44
N GLU A 235 -22.53 -13.29 -10.70
CA GLU A 235 -21.88 -13.56 -9.42
C GLU A 235 -20.38 -13.81 -9.56
N ALA A 236 -19.96 -14.60 -10.55
CA ALA A 236 -18.56 -14.83 -10.84
C ALA A 236 -17.82 -13.53 -11.19
N LEU A 237 -18.42 -12.65 -12.00
CA LEU A 237 -17.87 -11.34 -12.35
C LEU A 237 -17.77 -10.42 -11.12
N LYS A 238 -18.79 -10.38 -10.25
CA LYS A 238 -18.76 -9.65 -8.99
C LYS A 238 -17.60 -10.14 -8.11
N LYS A 239 -17.47 -11.46 -7.98
CA LYS A 239 -16.44 -12.14 -7.19
C LYS A 239 -15.02 -11.92 -7.74
N LEU A 240 -14.87 -11.74 -9.05
CA LEU A 240 -13.59 -11.43 -9.70
C LEU A 240 -13.21 -9.96 -9.51
N LYS A 241 -14.16 -9.04 -9.65
CA LYS A 241 -13.96 -7.61 -9.37
C LYS A 241 -13.57 -7.36 -7.90
N ALA A 242 -14.20 -8.05 -6.95
CA ALA A 242 -13.87 -7.97 -5.53
C ALA A 242 -12.42 -8.41 -5.25
N ASP A 243 -11.96 -9.49 -5.89
CA ASP A 243 -10.58 -9.96 -5.76
C ASP A 243 -9.55 -9.00 -6.33
N GLU A 244 -9.83 -8.44 -7.50
CA GLU A 244 -8.96 -7.44 -8.11
C GLU A 244 -8.81 -6.22 -7.19
N ARG A 245 -9.88 -5.85 -6.49
CA ARG A 245 -9.87 -4.75 -5.52
C ARG A 245 -9.11 -5.11 -4.26
N LEU A 246 -9.36 -6.28 -3.67
CA LEU A 246 -8.62 -6.74 -2.49
C LEU A 246 -7.11 -6.73 -2.77
N ARG A 247 -6.71 -7.23 -3.93
CA ARG A 247 -5.32 -7.18 -4.41
C ARG A 247 -4.78 -5.75 -4.48
N LYS A 248 -5.53 -4.79 -5.03
CA LYS A 248 -5.13 -3.37 -5.09
C LYS A 248 -4.82 -2.83 -3.70
N VAL A 249 -5.71 -3.10 -2.76
CA VAL A 249 -5.61 -2.60 -1.39
C VAL A 249 -4.45 -3.26 -0.64
N LEU A 250 -4.34 -4.58 -0.71
CA LEU A 250 -3.24 -5.31 -0.07
C LEU A 250 -1.88 -4.89 -0.61
N MET A 251 -1.81 -4.63 -1.92
CA MET A 251 -0.59 -4.14 -2.51
C MET A 251 -0.28 -2.71 -2.03
N LEU A 252 -1.28 -1.83 -1.93
CA LEU A 252 -1.11 -0.48 -1.39
C LEU A 252 -0.62 -0.50 0.05
N LEU A 253 -1.23 -1.34 0.91
CA LEU A 253 -0.80 -1.56 2.29
C LEU A 253 0.65 -2.07 2.35
N ALA A 254 1.01 -3.05 1.53
CA ALA A 254 2.36 -3.61 1.52
C ALA A 254 3.38 -2.59 0.98
N THR A 255 3.06 -1.81 -0.06
CA THR A 255 3.94 -0.74 -0.55
C THR A 255 4.13 0.35 0.50
N PHE A 256 3.09 0.70 1.24
CA PHE A 256 3.19 1.60 2.38
C PHE A 256 4.12 1.05 3.45
N ALA A 257 3.91 -0.20 3.86
CA ALA A 257 4.73 -0.83 4.89
C ALA A 257 6.20 -0.96 4.47
N VAL A 258 6.49 -1.32 3.21
CA VAL A 258 7.86 -1.30 2.65
C VAL A 258 8.46 0.10 2.75
N SER A 259 7.73 1.12 2.32
CA SER A 259 8.23 2.49 2.30
C SER A 259 8.65 2.97 3.68
N ILE A 260 7.76 2.79 4.65
CA ILE A 260 7.95 3.36 5.97
C ILE A 260 8.98 2.59 6.77
N THR A 261 9.01 1.27 6.63
CA THR A 261 9.99 0.43 7.32
C THR A 261 11.37 0.57 6.71
N TYR A 262 11.49 0.85 5.41
CA TYR A 262 12.77 1.17 4.76
C TYR A 262 13.38 2.44 5.37
N VAL A 263 12.64 3.54 5.35
CA VAL A 263 13.11 4.83 5.91
C VAL A 263 13.39 4.71 7.41
N ALA A 264 12.47 4.13 8.19
CA ALA A 264 12.64 3.97 9.63
C ALA A 264 13.76 2.99 10.01
N GLY A 265 14.10 2.05 9.14
CA GLY A 265 15.22 1.14 9.37
C GLY A 265 16.57 1.85 9.25
N LEU A 266 16.67 2.79 8.31
CA LEU A 266 17.88 3.58 8.06
C LEU A 266 18.03 4.74 9.06
N SER A 267 16.92 5.25 9.59
CA SER A 267 16.87 6.30 10.60
C SER A 267 16.36 5.74 11.93
N THR A 268 17.29 5.33 12.81
CA THR A 268 16.89 4.71 14.09
C THR A 268 16.13 5.72 14.98
N PRO A 269 15.17 5.25 15.81
CA PRO A 269 14.40 6.13 16.66
C PRO A 269 15.30 6.92 17.61
N GLY A 270 15.10 8.23 17.69
CA GLY A 270 15.97 9.13 18.43
C GLY A 270 17.31 9.46 17.77
N GLY A 271 17.53 9.10 16.51
CA GLY A 271 18.71 9.55 15.75
C GLY A 271 20.03 8.89 16.16
N PHE A 272 21.12 9.58 15.81
CA PHE A 272 22.49 9.07 15.90
C PHE A 272 23.40 10.06 16.62
N TRP A 273 24.42 9.53 17.28
CA TRP A 273 25.51 10.30 17.85
C TRP A 273 26.36 10.92 16.74
N ASP A 274 26.71 12.19 16.85
CA ASP A 274 27.67 12.87 15.99
C ASP A 274 28.97 13.25 16.72
N THR A 275 29.09 12.90 17.99
CA THR A 275 30.30 13.11 18.82
C THR A 275 30.86 11.78 19.32
N THR A 276 32.12 11.80 19.76
CA THR A 276 32.77 10.63 20.35
C THR A 276 32.64 10.68 21.87
N GLY A 277 32.07 9.62 22.45
CA GLY A 277 31.94 9.45 23.90
C GLY A 277 32.72 8.26 24.44
N ILE A 278 32.61 8.04 25.75
CA ILE A 278 33.28 6.93 26.45
C ILE A 278 32.63 5.57 26.08
N SER A 279 31.31 5.54 25.89
CA SER A 279 30.53 4.32 25.60
C SER A 279 29.99 4.25 24.18
N TYR A 280 29.97 5.36 23.45
CA TYR A 280 29.34 5.49 22.14
C TYR A 280 30.30 6.07 21.10
N ARG A 281 30.10 5.67 19.84
CA ARG A 281 30.85 6.19 18.69
C ARG A 281 29.93 7.01 17.80
N PRO A 282 30.49 7.95 17.02
CA PRO A 282 29.73 8.64 15.99
C PRO A 282 29.02 7.63 15.06
N GLY A 283 27.74 7.86 14.80
CA GLY A 283 26.87 7.01 14.00
C GLY A 283 26.23 5.86 14.77
N ASP A 284 26.57 5.62 16.03
CA ASP A 284 25.77 4.74 16.89
C ASP A 284 24.40 5.36 17.15
N ALA A 285 23.35 4.53 17.17
CA ALA A 285 22.01 4.99 17.52
C ALA A 285 21.98 5.48 18.97
N ILE A 286 21.36 6.65 19.23
CA ILE A 286 21.30 7.23 20.59
C ILE A 286 20.59 6.28 21.56
N LEU A 287 19.59 5.54 21.06
CA LEU A 287 18.82 4.57 21.83
C LEU A 287 19.62 3.33 22.29
N LYS A 288 20.81 3.10 21.73
CA LYS A 288 21.60 1.87 21.94
C LYS A 288 22.14 1.73 23.36
N ASP A 289 22.55 2.82 23.99
CA ASP A 289 23.32 2.77 25.25
C ASP A 289 22.48 2.28 26.44
N ARG A 290 21.27 2.82 26.63
CA ARG A 290 20.40 2.47 27.77
C ARG A 290 19.14 1.71 27.39
N HIS A 291 18.68 1.85 26.15
CA HIS A 291 17.47 1.21 25.65
C HIS A 291 17.77 0.15 24.58
N ARG A 292 18.96 -0.48 24.65
CA ARG A 292 19.37 -1.57 23.76
C ARG A 292 18.32 -2.65 23.48
N PRO A 293 17.57 -3.20 24.48
CA PRO A 293 16.56 -4.20 24.18
C PRO A 293 15.41 -3.63 23.33
N ARG A 294 15.02 -2.35 23.55
CA ARG A 294 13.97 -1.70 22.76
C ARG A 294 14.44 -1.42 21.34
N LEU A 295 15.66 -0.91 21.17
CA LEU A 295 16.25 -0.74 19.85
C LEU A 295 16.35 -2.07 19.09
N THR A 296 16.70 -3.16 19.78
CA THR A 296 16.75 -4.50 19.18
C THR A 296 15.37 -4.98 18.74
N VAL A 297 14.35 -4.85 19.59
CA VAL A 297 12.96 -5.18 19.24
C VAL A 297 12.47 -4.33 18.08
N PHE A 298 12.76 -3.02 18.10
CA PHE A 298 12.44 -2.11 17.00
C PHE A 298 13.02 -2.62 15.68
N LEU A 299 14.33 -2.88 15.63
CA LEU A 299 15.01 -3.32 14.41
C LEU A 299 14.50 -4.67 13.91
N LEU A 300 14.27 -5.64 14.81
CA LEU A 300 13.74 -6.96 14.44
C LEU A 300 12.32 -6.85 13.88
N CYS A 301 11.42 -6.15 14.57
CA CYS A 301 10.05 -5.95 14.14
C CYS A 301 9.98 -5.13 12.83
N ASN A 302 10.76 -4.06 12.71
CA ASN A 302 10.79 -3.22 11.52
C ASN A 302 11.30 -4.00 10.30
N THR A 303 12.38 -4.78 10.46
CA THR A 303 12.93 -5.63 9.40
C THR A 303 11.96 -6.74 8.99
N THR A 304 11.28 -7.35 9.97
CA THR A 304 10.27 -8.38 9.70
C THR A 304 9.10 -7.80 8.91
N SER A 305 8.63 -6.60 9.27
CA SER A 305 7.57 -5.90 8.55
C SER A 305 7.99 -5.53 7.13
N PHE A 306 9.21 -5.02 6.95
CA PHE A 306 9.78 -4.72 5.63
C PHE A 306 9.80 -5.96 4.72
N VAL A 307 10.39 -7.06 5.18
CA VAL A 307 10.55 -8.27 4.37
C VAL A 307 9.22 -8.99 4.14
N ALA A 308 8.37 -9.09 5.16
CA ALA A 308 7.02 -9.66 5.00
C ALA A 308 6.22 -8.86 3.96
N SER A 309 6.36 -7.54 3.93
CA SER A 309 5.69 -6.68 2.95
C SER A 309 6.22 -6.85 1.53
N LEU A 310 7.54 -7.03 1.35
CA LEU A 310 8.12 -7.41 0.06
C LEU A 310 7.60 -8.78 -0.41
N LEU A 311 7.52 -9.76 0.50
CA LEU A 311 6.97 -11.09 0.19
C LEU A 311 5.49 -11.03 -0.19
N ILE A 312 4.69 -10.19 0.48
CA ILE A 312 3.29 -9.92 0.11
C ILE A 312 3.22 -9.36 -1.31
N ILE A 313 4.04 -8.35 -1.64
CA ILE A 313 4.08 -7.74 -2.98
C ILE A 313 4.45 -8.80 -4.02
N MET A 314 5.49 -9.60 -3.78
CA MET A 314 5.91 -10.67 -4.68
C MET A 314 4.83 -11.73 -4.88
N LEU A 315 4.18 -12.17 -3.80
CA LEU A 315 3.06 -13.12 -3.84
C LEU A 315 1.86 -12.58 -4.62
N LEU A 316 1.50 -11.31 -4.39
CA LEU A 316 0.43 -10.66 -5.12
C LEU A 316 0.80 -10.54 -6.60
N ILE A 317 2.02 -10.16 -6.94
CA ILE A 317 2.46 -10.00 -8.33
C ILE A 317 2.47 -11.35 -9.09
N ILE A 318 3.05 -12.39 -8.49
CA ILE A 318 3.27 -13.69 -9.17
C ILE A 318 1.97 -14.48 -9.32
N ASP A 319 1.16 -14.60 -8.27
CA ASP A 319 0.05 -15.56 -8.21
C ASP A 319 -1.32 -14.95 -8.55
N GLY A 320 -1.32 -13.83 -9.28
CA GLY A 320 -2.45 -12.91 -9.25
C GLY A 320 -3.81 -13.40 -9.78
N LYS A 321 -3.81 -14.48 -10.55
CA LYS A 321 -5.04 -15.13 -11.03
C LYS A 321 -5.29 -16.51 -10.37
N LYS A 322 -4.31 -17.07 -9.67
CA LYS A 322 -4.34 -18.43 -9.10
C LYS A 322 -4.41 -18.47 -7.57
N LEU A 323 -4.23 -17.32 -6.89
CA LEU A 323 -4.11 -17.26 -5.43
C LEU A 323 -5.34 -17.79 -4.66
N ARG A 324 -6.55 -17.61 -5.21
CA ARG A 324 -7.81 -18.00 -4.55
C ARG A 324 -8.25 -19.44 -4.86
N GLU A 325 -7.77 -20.05 -5.94
CA GLU A 325 -8.06 -21.46 -6.25
C GLU A 325 -7.31 -22.42 -5.32
N LYS A 326 -6.18 -21.99 -4.75
CA LYS A 326 -5.38 -22.79 -3.81
C LYS A 326 -5.52 -22.26 -2.39
N LYS A 327 -6.44 -22.85 -1.61
CA LYS A 327 -6.71 -22.54 -0.18
C LYS A 327 -5.43 -22.37 0.67
N ALA A 328 -4.39 -23.18 0.41
CA ALA A 328 -3.11 -23.11 1.09
C ALA A 328 -2.32 -21.80 0.83
N ARG A 329 -2.29 -21.29 -0.41
CA ARG A 329 -1.53 -20.07 -0.76
C ARG A 329 -2.21 -18.80 -0.25
N SER A 330 -3.55 -18.78 -0.22
CA SER A 330 -4.32 -17.71 0.41
C SER A 330 -4.01 -17.63 1.92
N LEU A 331 -3.95 -18.77 2.62
CA LEU A 331 -3.61 -18.81 4.04
C LEU A 331 -2.21 -18.24 4.32
N VAL A 332 -1.22 -18.58 3.48
CA VAL A 332 0.14 -18.05 3.58
C VAL A 332 0.16 -16.53 3.40
N LEU A 333 -0.57 -15.98 2.41
CA LEU A 333 -0.67 -14.53 2.22
C LEU A 333 -1.27 -13.83 3.46
N TYR A 334 -2.38 -14.37 3.99
CA TYR A 334 -2.98 -13.83 5.21
C TYR A 334 -2.03 -13.90 6.42
N GLY A 335 -1.27 -15.00 6.53
CA GLY A 335 -0.23 -15.14 7.54
C GLY A 335 0.82 -14.02 7.45
N PHE A 336 1.34 -13.74 6.25
CA PHE A 336 2.30 -12.65 6.05
C PHE A 336 1.70 -11.27 6.35
N ILE A 337 0.43 -11.01 6.01
CA ILE A 337 -0.24 -9.74 6.33
C ILE A 337 -0.32 -9.53 7.84
N VAL A 338 -0.73 -10.57 8.59
CA VAL A 338 -0.79 -10.49 10.06
C VAL A 338 0.61 -10.26 10.63
N VAL A 339 1.62 -11.00 10.15
CA VAL A 339 3.01 -10.81 10.58
C VAL A 339 3.49 -9.39 10.29
N ALA A 340 3.21 -8.85 9.10
CA ALA A 340 3.61 -7.50 8.72
C ALA A 340 2.96 -6.43 9.62
N LEU A 341 1.65 -6.51 9.86
CA LEU A 341 0.93 -5.55 10.70
C LEU A 341 1.35 -5.62 12.18
N VAL A 342 1.46 -6.84 12.74
CA VAL A 342 1.91 -7.03 14.13
C VAL A 342 3.34 -6.53 14.30
N SER A 343 4.22 -6.83 13.34
CA SER A 343 5.60 -6.36 13.36
C SER A 343 5.68 -4.85 13.16
N LEU A 344 4.80 -4.23 12.37
CA LEU A 344 4.75 -2.78 12.22
C LEU A 344 4.33 -2.09 13.54
N VAL A 345 3.31 -2.61 14.22
CA VAL A 345 2.90 -2.11 15.55
C VAL A 345 4.00 -2.36 16.58
N GLY A 346 4.64 -3.54 16.55
CA GLY A 346 5.78 -3.87 17.40
C GLY A 346 6.96 -2.91 17.21
N ALA A 347 7.30 -2.57 15.97
CA ALA A 347 8.31 -1.58 15.65
C ALA A 347 7.92 -0.21 16.19
N TYR A 348 6.70 0.26 15.88
CA TYR A 348 6.20 1.53 16.40
C TYR A 348 6.28 1.62 17.92
N THR A 349 5.80 0.59 18.63
CA THR A 349 5.82 0.55 20.11
C THR A 349 7.24 0.58 20.66
N ALA A 350 8.17 -0.18 20.09
CA ALA A 350 9.54 -0.25 20.58
C ALA A 350 10.33 1.03 20.27
N GLY A 351 10.04 1.69 19.16
CA GLY A 351 10.72 2.91 18.73
C GLY A 351 10.17 4.19 19.38
N SER A 352 8.86 4.30 19.55
CA SER A 352 8.22 5.51 20.11
C SER A 352 8.19 5.53 21.64
N CYS A 353 8.16 4.37 22.30
CA CYS A 353 8.05 4.29 23.76
C CYS A 353 9.42 4.32 24.44
N ARG A 354 9.64 5.28 25.33
CA ARG A 354 10.82 5.28 26.24
C ARG A 354 10.54 4.60 27.59
N GLU A 355 9.29 4.64 28.05
CA GLU A 355 8.85 4.03 29.30
C GLU A 355 8.04 2.74 29.10
N THR A 356 7.91 1.91 30.13
CA THR A 356 7.09 0.69 30.09
C THR A 356 5.59 1.02 30.10
N LYS A 357 5.17 2.07 30.81
CA LYS A 357 3.76 2.49 30.88
C LYS A 357 3.21 2.90 29.51
N THR A 358 4.00 3.64 28.73
CA THR A 358 3.63 4.08 27.38
C THR A 358 3.60 2.90 26.39
N THR A 359 4.45 1.89 26.58
CA THR A 359 4.38 0.63 25.82
C THR A 359 3.11 -0.14 26.11
N ILE A 360 2.75 -0.30 27.39
CA ILE A 360 1.50 -0.97 27.80
C ILE A 360 0.29 -0.27 27.15
N TYR A 361 0.28 1.07 27.16
CA TYR A 361 -0.78 1.83 26.51
C TYR A 361 -0.97 1.45 25.04
N VAL A 362 0.09 1.54 24.21
CA VAL A 362 -0.03 1.29 22.76
C VAL A 362 -0.40 -0.17 22.47
N VAL A 363 0.17 -1.13 23.20
CA VAL A 363 -0.17 -2.55 23.04
C VAL A 363 -1.61 -2.83 23.47
N SER A 364 -2.06 -2.25 24.59
CA SER A 364 -3.45 -2.36 25.06
C SER A 364 -4.45 -1.70 24.11
N LEU A 365 -4.07 -0.59 23.48
CA LEU A 365 -4.87 0.11 22.47
C LEU A 365 -5.02 -0.76 21.22
N ALA A 366 -3.93 -1.31 20.69
CA ALA A 366 -3.97 -2.23 19.55
C ALA A 366 -4.82 -3.48 19.86
N GLY A 367 -4.61 -4.11 21.02
CA GLY A 367 -5.40 -5.25 21.48
C GLY A 367 -6.88 -4.91 21.67
N GLY A 368 -7.18 -3.77 22.30
CA GLY A 368 -8.54 -3.29 22.55
C GLY A 368 -9.31 -3.00 21.28
N ILE A 369 -8.68 -2.38 20.28
CA ILE A 369 -9.36 -2.08 19.00
C ILE A 369 -9.56 -3.37 18.19
N LEU A 370 -8.60 -4.30 18.19
CA LEU A 370 -8.77 -5.62 17.56
C LEU A 370 -9.89 -6.44 18.23
N ALA A 371 -9.94 -6.43 19.57
CA ALA A 371 -11.01 -7.08 20.32
C ALA A 371 -12.37 -6.44 20.03
N THR A 372 -12.45 -5.10 19.97
CA THR A 372 -13.67 -4.37 19.61
C THR A 372 -14.12 -4.74 18.20
N ALA A 373 -13.22 -4.77 17.22
CA ALA A 373 -13.54 -5.20 15.85
C ALA A 373 -14.05 -6.65 15.81
N TYR A 374 -13.44 -7.56 16.58
CA TYR A 374 -13.87 -8.95 16.69
C TYR A 374 -15.24 -9.10 17.35
N ILE A 375 -15.49 -8.40 18.47
CA ILE A 375 -16.77 -8.42 19.19
C ILE A 375 -17.89 -7.89 18.30
N LEU A 376 -17.66 -6.78 17.58
CA LEU A 376 -18.64 -6.22 16.65
C LEU A 376 -18.91 -7.16 15.46
N LEU A 377 -17.90 -7.88 14.97
CA LEU A 377 -18.06 -8.93 13.96
C LEU A 377 -18.89 -10.11 14.49
N TYR A 378 -18.61 -10.54 15.72
CA TYR A 378 -19.30 -11.65 16.38
C TYR A 378 -20.76 -11.32 16.68
N ALA A 379 -21.03 -10.17 17.29
CA ALA A 379 -22.39 -9.68 17.57
C ALA A 379 -23.23 -9.53 16.30
N PHE A 380 -22.61 -9.19 15.17
CA PHE A 380 -23.32 -9.16 13.91
C PHE A 380 -23.58 -10.55 13.32
N TYR A 381 -22.62 -11.48 13.45
CA TYR A 381 -22.81 -12.86 13.02
C TYR A 381 -24.02 -13.49 13.74
N THR A 382 -24.14 -13.26 15.05
CA THR A 382 -25.28 -13.74 15.85
C THR A 382 -26.59 -13.03 15.50
N LEU A 383 -26.58 -11.71 15.28
CA LEU A 383 -27.77 -10.98 14.82
C LEU A 383 -28.24 -11.39 13.42
N LYS A 384 -27.32 -11.65 12.49
CA LYS A 384 -27.65 -12.05 11.12
C LYS A 384 -28.19 -13.48 11.05
N SER A 385 -27.71 -14.37 11.90
CA SER A 385 -28.22 -15.75 12.01
C SER A 385 -29.68 -15.81 12.47
N SER A 386 -30.22 -14.73 13.07
CA SER A 386 -31.60 -14.68 13.57
C SER A 386 -32.63 -14.09 12.59
N ARG A 387 -32.21 -13.61 11.40
CA ARG A 387 -33.10 -12.80 10.51
C ARG A 387 -33.29 -13.39 9.11
N SER A 388 -33.26 -14.71 8.95
CA SER A 388 -33.66 -15.35 7.70
C SER A 388 -35.16 -15.65 7.67
N SER A 389 -35.94 -14.73 7.12
CA SER A 389 -37.26 -15.05 6.56
C SER A 389 -37.34 -14.58 5.09
N PRO A 390 -38.07 -15.32 4.22
CA PRO A 390 -37.98 -15.16 2.77
C PRO A 390 -39.12 -14.29 2.24
N THR A 391 -38.83 -13.11 1.73
CA THR A 391 -39.81 -12.39 0.90
C THR A 391 -39.15 -11.45 -0.11
N GLN A 392 -39.75 -11.46 -1.31
CA GLN A 392 -39.72 -10.45 -2.37
C GLN A 392 -38.67 -10.60 -3.48
N GLN A 393 -38.98 -11.60 -4.31
CA GLN A 393 -38.72 -11.62 -5.74
C GLN A 393 -39.84 -10.81 -6.44
N ILE A 394 -39.67 -9.50 -6.67
CA ILE A 394 -40.37 -8.67 -7.68
C ILE A 394 -39.66 -7.30 -7.90
N ASP A 395 -38.77 -6.83 -7.00
CA ASP A 395 -38.01 -5.56 -7.17
C ASP A 395 -36.77 -5.63 -8.10
N ALA A 396 -36.59 -6.72 -8.85
CA ALA A 396 -35.27 -7.16 -9.34
C ALA A 396 -34.65 -6.33 -10.49
N ILE A 397 -35.39 -5.44 -11.17
CA ILE A 397 -34.89 -4.73 -12.37
C ILE A 397 -34.57 -3.25 -12.10
N GLN A 398 -35.36 -2.55 -11.29
CA GLN A 398 -35.06 -1.17 -10.88
C GLN A 398 -33.93 -1.12 -9.84
N GLN A 399 -33.93 -2.07 -8.88
CA GLN A 399 -32.83 -2.23 -7.93
C GLN A 399 -31.48 -2.38 -8.65
N THR A 400 -31.39 -3.12 -9.75
CA THR A 400 -30.08 -3.39 -10.37
C THR A 400 -29.32 -2.16 -10.87
N THR A 401 -29.99 -1.05 -11.18
CA THR A 401 -29.33 0.18 -11.65
C THR A 401 -28.92 1.07 -10.49
N ASP A 402 -29.79 1.25 -9.49
CA ASP A 402 -29.49 2.01 -8.26
C ASP A 402 -28.43 1.31 -7.40
N ASN A 403 -28.47 -0.02 -7.35
CA ASN A 403 -27.47 -0.84 -6.68
C ASN A 403 -26.10 -0.72 -7.34
N VAL A 404 -26.04 -0.48 -8.65
CA VAL A 404 -24.78 -0.34 -9.40
C VAL A 404 -24.19 1.06 -9.21
N SER A 405 -25.02 2.11 -9.22
CA SER A 405 -24.55 3.49 -8.97
C SER A 405 -24.09 3.68 -7.52
N ALA A 406 -24.88 3.22 -6.55
CA ALA A 406 -24.54 3.28 -5.13
C ALA A 406 -23.27 2.49 -4.80
N ARG A 407 -23.09 1.32 -5.44
CA ARG A 407 -21.88 0.51 -5.27
C ARG A 407 -20.65 1.19 -5.86
N LYS A 408 -20.76 1.82 -7.04
CA LYS A 408 -19.67 2.65 -7.61
C LYS A 408 -19.29 3.80 -6.67
N GLY A 409 -20.27 4.50 -6.09
CA GLY A 409 -20.04 5.58 -5.12
C GLY A 409 -19.30 5.08 -3.86
N LEU A 410 -19.77 3.97 -3.29
CA LEU A 410 -19.15 3.33 -2.13
C LEU A 410 -17.71 2.86 -2.40
N ASP A 411 -17.46 2.28 -3.57
CA ASP A 411 -16.13 1.81 -3.97
C ASP A 411 -15.13 2.96 -4.10
N LYS A 412 -15.60 4.10 -4.61
CA LYS A 412 -14.80 5.31 -4.66
C LYS A 412 -14.51 5.83 -3.26
N ALA A 413 -15.51 5.95 -2.39
CA ALA A 413 -15.31 6.37 -1.00
C ALA A 413 -14.30 5.48 -0.28
N ARG A 414 -14.40 4.15 -0.41
CA ARG A 414 -13.44 3.18 0.16
C ARG A 414 -11.99 3.45 -0.29
N SER A 415 -11.79 3.74 -1.58
CA SER A 415 -10.45 4.03 -2.10
C SER A 415 -9.86 5.30 -1.51
N LEU A 416 -10.70 6.31 -1.24
CA LEU A 416 -10.27 7.56 -0.60
C LEU A 416 -9.97 7.37 0.88
N VAL A 417 -10.84 6.65 1.60
CA VAL A 417 -10.64 6.32 3.01
C VAL A 417 -9.35 5.52 3.21
N LEU A 418 -9.08 4.55 2.33
CA LEU A 418 -7.84 3.79 2.37
C LEU A 418 -6.61 4.69 2.15
N LEU A 419 -6.68 5.61 1.18
CA LEU A 419 -5.60 6.55 0.91
C LEU A 419 -5.33 7.43 2.13
N LEU A 420 -6.37 8.01 2.73
CA LEU A 420 -6.28 8.84 3.93
C LEU A 420 -5.71 8.06 5.13
N ALA A 421 -6.20 6.85 5.38
CA ALA A 421 -5.71 6.02 6.48
C ALA A 421 -4.25 5.58 6.29
N THR A 422 -3.84 5.29 5.05
CA THR A 422 -2.43 4.98 4.73
C THR A 422 -1.53 6.18 4.98
N LEU A 423 -2.01 7.37 4.62
CA LEU A 423 -1.32 8.63 4.84
C LEU A 423 -1.15 8.92 6.34
N ALA A 424 -2.24 8.83 7.10
CA ALA A 424 -2.29 9.07 8.52
C ALA A 424 -1.40 8.07 9.27
N ALA A 425 -1.42 6.78 8.92
CA ALA A 425 -0.48 5.80 9.44
C ALA A 425 0.99 6.17 9.13
N THR A 426 1.27 6.71 7.94
CA THR A 426 2.63 7.12 7.55
C THR A 426 3.15 8.25 8.42
N ILE A 427 2.35 9.29 8.54
CA ILE A 427 2.69 10.51 9.26
C ILE A 427 2.84 10.23 10.74
N THR A 428 1.93 9.46 11.33
CA THR A 428 1.93 9.19 12.77
C THR A 428 3.03 8.23 13.18
N TYR A 429 3.37 7.26 12.33
CA TYR A 429 4.50 6.36 12.57
C TYR A 429 5.82 7.13 12.54
N THR A 430 6.04 7.96 11.51
CA THR A 430 7.27 8.78 11.41
C THR A 430 7.40 9.75 12.58
N ALA A 431 6.34 10.50 12.89
CA ALA A 431 6.29 11.41 14.04
C ALA A 431 6.46 10.71 15.40
N GLY A 432 6.10 9.42 15.49
CA GLY A 432 6.30 8.64 16.71
C GLY A 432 7.75 8.22 16.93
N LEU A 433 8.51 8.00 15.85
CA LEU A 433 9.93 7.62 15.92
C LEU A 433 10.86 8.82 16.06
N ASP A 434 10.45 9.96 15.51
CA ASP A 434 11.14 11.24 15.63
C ASP A 434 10.20 12.27 16.30
N PRO A 435 10.24 12.37 17.64
CA PRO A 435 9.29 13.19 18.37
C PRO A 435 9.50 14.69 18.10
N PRO A 436 8.43 15.50 18.17
CA PRO A 436 8.52 16.94 17.97
C PRO A 436 9.48 17.59 18.97
N GLY A 437 10.30 18.50 18.48
CA GLY A 437 11.40 19.10 19.25
C GLY A 437 12.69 18.29 19.25
N GLY A 438 12.70 17.08 18.67
CA GLY A 438 13.87 16.20 18.65
C GLY A 438 14.12 15.49 19.98
N VAL A 439 15.33 14.95 20.13
CA VAL A 439 15.79 14.26 21.33
C VAL A 439 17.09 14.86 21.85
N TRP A 440 17.31 14.77 23.15
CA TRP A 440 18.56 15.18 23.77
C TRP A 440 19.74 14.38 23.22
N GLN A 441 20.85 15.06 22.94
CA GLN A 441 22.10 14.44 22.49
C GLN A 441 23.17 14.43 23.59
N ASP A 442 22.82 14.75 24.82
CA ASP A 442 23.74 14.77 25.95
C ASP A 442 23.02 14.42 27.24
N LYS A 443 23.76 14.38 28.34
CA LYS A 443 23.21 14.09 29.65
C LYS A 443 23.25 15.37 30.48
N GLY A 444 22.08 15.82 30.93
CA GLY A 444 21.93 16.97 31.80
C GLY A 444 21.17 16.65 33.09
N ASP A 445 20.81 17.70 33.83
CA ASP A 445 20.06 17.58 35.08
C ASP A 445 18.57 17.35 34.79
N GLY A 446 18.12 16.11 35.01
CA GLY A 446 16.72 15.71 34.83
C GLY A 446 16.38 15.12 33.46
N TYR A 447 17.36 14.92 32.58
CA TYR A 447 17.20 14.25 31.29
C TYR A 447 18.44 13.48 30.87
N ILE A 448 18.25 12.49 30.00
CA ILE A 448 19.34 11.71 29.43
C ILE A 448 19.28 11.73 27.90
N ALA A 449 20.42 11.44 27.27
CA ALA A 449 20.50 11.35 25.83
C ALA A 449 19.48 10.35 25.27
N GLY A 450 18.78 10.79 24.24
CA GLY A 450 17.68 10.11 23.58
C GLY A 450 16.32 10.51 24.12
N ASP A 451 16.19 11.09 25.31
CA ASP A 451 14.88 11.53 25.80
C ASP A 451 14.29 12.62 24.87
N PRO A 452 12.99 12.55 24.53
CA PRO A 452 12.35 13.59 23.71
C PRO A 452 12.46 14.95 24.39
N ILE A 453 12.94 15.99 23.71
CA ILE A 453 13.12 17.33 24.32
C ILE A 453 11.77 17.90 24.82
N LEU A 454 10.68 17.58 24.11
CA LEU A 454 9.35 18.00 24.54
C LEU A 454 8.92 17.39 25.88
N ILE A 455 9.46 16.23 26.30
CA ILE A 455 9.11 15.63 27.58
C ILE A 455 9.65 16.44 28.77
N THR A 456 10.83 17.04 28.62
CA THR A 456 11.52 17.79 29.69
C THR A 456 11.07 19.24 29.73
N THR A 457 10.80 19.84 28.57
CA THR A 457 10.31 21.22 28.47
C THR A 457 8.81 21.33 28.78
N ASN A 458 7.98 20.39 28.30
CA ASN A 458 6.54 20.40 28.55
C ASN A 458 5.90 18.99 28.52
N ILE A 459 5.95 18.29 29.66
CA ILE A 459 5.39 16.94 29.81
C ILE A 459 3.91 16.82 29.44
N ARG A 460 3.09 17.87 29.67
CA ARG A 460 1.65 17.84 29.34
C ARG A 460 1.43 17.75 27.84
N ARG A 461 2.19 18.52 27.06
CA ARG A 461 2.11 18.48 25.59
C ARG A 461 2.70 17.22 25.02
N TYR A 462 3.84 16.75 25.53
CA TYR A 462 4.39 15.49 25.09
C TYR A 462 3.37 14.35 25.27
N ARG A 463 2.69 14.28 26.43
CA ARG A 463 1.64 13.28 26.67
C ARG A 463 0.46 13.43 25.70
N ALA A 464 -0.02 14.66 25.47
CA ALA A 464 -1.10 14.91 24.51
C ALA A 464 -0.72 14.47 23.10
N PHE A 465 0.45 14.93 22.61
CA PHE A 465 1.02 14.53 21.32
C PHE A 465 1.10 13.01 21.21
N TYR A 466 1.76 12.36 22.17
CA TYR A 466 2.05 10.95 22.14
C TYR A 466 0.78 10.09 22.09
N TYR A 467 -0.21 10.38 22.95
CA TYR A 467 -1.45 9.61 23.01
C TYR A 467 -2.30 9.84 21.76
N CYS A 468 -2.49 11.10 21.34
CA CYS A 468 -3.24 11.43 20.13
C CYS A 468 -2.59 10.81 18.87
N ASN A 469 -1.26 10.87 18.77
CA ASN A 469 -0.50 10.28 17.66
C ASN A 469 -0.63 8.74 17.63
N SER A 470 -0.52 8.09 18.79
CA SER A 470 -0.69 6.63 18.89
C SER A 470 -2.11 6.19 18.55
N VAL A 471 -3.13 6.95 18.97
CA VAL A 471 -4.53 6.71 18.62
C VAL A 471 -4.74 6.81 17.12
N ALA A 472 -4.25 7.87 16.48
CA ALA A 472 -4.33 8.03 15.03
C ALA A 472 -3.61 6.89 14.30
N PHE A 473 -2.39 6.53 14.72
CA PHE A 473 -1.66 5.41 14.10
C PHE A 473 -2.45 4.09 14.14
N VAL A 474 -2.94 3.69 15.32
CA VAL A 474 -3.67 2.42 15.47
C VAL A 474 -5.04 2.49 14.78
N ALA A 475 -5.75 3.61 14.89
CA ALA A 475 -7.03 3.82 14.22
C ALA A 475 -6.89 3.74 12.69
N SER A 476 -5.84 4.35 12.13
CA SER A 476 -5.50 4.25 10.71
C SER A 476 -5.28 2.80 10.24
N LEU A 477 -4.51 2.00 10.99
CA LEU A 477 -4.33 0.57 10.66
C LEU A 477 -5.65 -0.20 10.70
N VAL A 478 -6.51 0.12 11.67
CA VAL A 478 -7.83 -0.49 11.82
C VAL A 478 -8.75 -0.10 10.66
N VAL A 479 -8.76 1.17 10.25
CA VAL A 479 -9.48 1.63 9.05
C VAL A 479 -8.99 0.87 7.81
N ILE A 480 -7.67 0.71 7.64
CA ILE A 480 -7.10 -0.07 6.52
C ILE A 480 -7.62 -1.52 6.54
N VAL A 481 -7.67 -2.18 7.70
CA VAL A 481 -8.17 -3.55 7.83
C VAL A 481 -9.70 -3.63 7.65
N LEU A 482 -10.47 -2.69 8.20
CA LEU A 482 -11.92 -2.66 8.10
C LEU A 482 -12.40 -2.42 6.66
N VAL A 483 -11.75 -1.52 5.93
CA VAL A 483 -12.06 -1.23 4.52
C VAL A 483 -11.86 -2.46 3.62
N GLN A 484 -11.00 -3.41 4.01
CA GLN A 484 -10.75 -4.64 3.25
C GLN A 484 -11.86 -5.68 3.38
N THR A 485 -12.64 -5.64 4.46
CA THR A 485 -13.66 -6.66 4.71
C THR A 485 -15.02 -6.16 4.21
N GLU A 486 -15.47 -6.62 3.03
CA GLU A 486 -16.76 -6.20 2.44
C GLU A 486 -17.97 -6.39 3.37
N ARG A 487 -17.86 -7.29 4.37
CA ARG A 487 -18.90 -7.56 5.38
C ARG A 487 -18.85 -6.65 6.61
N LEU A 488 -17.74 -5.95 6.86
CA LEU A 488 -17.53 -5.12 8.06
C LEU A 488 -17.66 -3.63 7.82
N ILE A 489 -17.99 -3.22 6.60
CA ILE A 489 -18.33 -1.84 6.27
C ILE A 489 -19.77 -1.60 6.73
N LYS A 490 -19.96 -1.61 8.05
CA LYS A 490 -21.11 -0.98 8.69
C LYS A 490 -20.68 0.42 9.06
N HIS A 491 -21.40 1.40 8.51
CA HIS A 491 -21.08 2.83 8.56
C HIS A 491 -20.55 3.27 9.94
N HIS A 492 -21.22 2.90 11.03
CA HIS A 492 -20.88 3.36 12.38
C HIS A 492 -19.46 3.03 12.87
N VAL A 493 -18.91 1.85 12.57
CA VAL A 493 -17.58 1.46 13.10
C VAL A 493 -16.46 2.12 12.30
N LEU A 494 -16.61 2.13 10.97
CA LEU A 494 -15.68 2.78 10.08
C LEU A 494 -15.69 4.31 10.30
N GLU A 495 -16.88 4.89 10.46
CA GLU A 495 -17.07 6.31 10.76
C GLU A 495 -16.47 6.68 12.11
N ALA A 496 -16.73 5.90 13.17
CA ALA A 496 -16.12 6.12 14.47
C ALA A 496 -14.59 6.03 14.43
N ALA A 497 -14.04 5.04 13.71
CA ALA A 497 -12.59 4.90 13.54
C ALA A 497 -11.98 6.08 12.75
N MET A 498 -12.66 6.58 11.72
CA MET A 498 -12.23 7.75 10.96
C MET A 498 -12.31 9.05 11.77
N ILE A 499 -13.36 9.23 12.58
CA ILE A 499 -13.49 10.36 13.49
C ILE A 499 -12.38 10.33 14.55
N LEU A 500 -12.12 9.15 15.12
CA LEU A 500 -11.05 8.94 16.09
C LEU A 500 -9.66 9.23 15.48
N ASP A 501 -9.42 8.80 14.24
CA ASP A 501 -8.19 9.10 13.49
C ASP A 501 -8.01 10.62 13.28
N LEU A 502 -9.07 11.31 12.87
CA LEU A 502 -9.06 12.76 12.67
C LEU A 502 -8.78 13.54 13.96
N PHE A 503 -9.45 13.20 15.07
CA PHE A 503 -9.17 13.83 16.36
C PHE A 503 -7.76 13.51 16.87
N GLY A 504 -7.28 12.28 16.65
CA GLY A 504 -5.91 11.89 16.97
C GLY A 504 -4.88 12.71 16.19
N LEU A 505 -5.08 12.92 14.89
CA LEU A 505 -4.19 13.73 14.06
C LEU A 505 -4.20 15.20 14.47
N ILE A 506 -5.38 15.80 14.67
CA ILE A 506 -5.50 17.21 15.07
C ILE A 506 -4.85 17.43 16.44
N GLY A 507 -5.13 16.55 17.40
CA GLY A 507 -4.54 16.63 18.74
C GLY A 507 -3.02 16.45 18.73
N ALA A 508 -2.52 15.51 17.93
CA ALA A 508 -1.08 15.32 17.74
C ALA A 508 -0.45 16.56 17.12
N TYR A 509 -1.01 17.07 16.03
CA TYR A 509 -0.49 18.25 15.34
C TYR A 509 -0.46 19.48 16.25
N ALA A 510 -1.55 19.77 16.96
CA ALA A 510 -1.64 20.94 17.83
C ALA A 510 -0.71 20.84 19.06
N ALA A 511 -0.47 19.63 19.58
CA ALA A 511 0.43 19.42 20.69
C ALA A 511 1.91 19.42 20.27
N GLY A 512 2.22 18.92 19.08
CA GLY A 512 3.59 18.78 18.59
C GLY A 512 4.15 20.02 17.89
N SER A 513 3.33 20.74 17.11
CA SER A 513 3.80 21.91 16.33
C SER A 513 3.86 23.21 17.14
N CYS A 514 3.04 23.34 18.19
CA CYS A 514 2.90 24.59 18.94
C CYS A 514 3.85 24.66 20.14
N ARG A 515 4.62 25.76 20.23
CA ARG A 515 5.50 26.06 21.39
C ARG A 515 4.81 26.84 22.51
N GLY A 516 3.72 27.54 22.24
CA GLY A 516 2.89 28.23 23.24
C GLY A 516 1.57 27.51 23.53
N VAL A 517 1.08 27.59 24.78
CA VAL A 517 -0.23 27.00 25.15
C VAL A 517 -1.34 27.74 24.40
N ASN A 518 -1.22 29.06 24.29
CA ASN A 518 -2.14 29.90 23.53
C ASN A 518 -2.18 29.49 22.05
N SER A 519 -1.01 29.31 21.41
CA SER A 519 -0.94 28.87 20.01
C SER A 519 -1.58 27.49 19.79
N SER A 520 -1.37 26.55 20.72
CA SER A 520 -2.01 25.23 20.66
C SER A 520 -3.53 25.32 20.79
N ILE A 521 -4.04 26.18 21.69
CA ILE A 521 -5.48 26.46 21.82
C ILE A 521 -6.04 27.08 20.53
N TYR A 522 -5.33 28.02 19.90
CA TYR A 522 -5.74 28.62 18.63
C TYR A 522 -5.85 27.57 17.52
N VAL A 523 -4.86 26.67 17.38
CA VAL A 523 -4.90 25.60 16.37
C VAL A 523 -6.06 24.62 16.64
N MET A 524 -6.28 24.22 17.89
CA MET A 524 -7.42 23.37 18.26
C MET A 524 -8.77 24.05 18.00
N ALA A 525 -8.88 25.35 18.30
CA ALA A 525 -10.10 26.13 18.07
C ALA A 525 -10.38 26.30 16.57
N LEU A 526 -9.35 26.57 15.76
CA LEU A 526 -9.45 26.66 14.31
C LEU A 526 -9.90 25.33 13.70
N ALA A 527 -9.29 24.22 14.11
CA ALA A 527 -9.69 22.89 13.68
C ALA A 527 -11.15 22.58 14.07
N GLY A 528 -11.55 22.91 15.31
CA GLY A 528 -12.94 22.78 15.75
C GLY A 528 -13.92 23.62 14.92
N ALA A 529 -13.58 24.87 14.62
CA ALA A 529 -14.39 25.74 13.76
C ALA A 529 -14.50 25.20 12.34
N ALA A 530 -13.41 24.67 11.76
CA ALA A 530 -13.43 24.03 10.45
C ALA A 530 -14.31 22.78 10.43
N LEU A 531 -14.26 21.93 11.48
CA LEU A 531 -15.15 20.77 11.61
C LEU A 531 -16.62 21.19 11.70
N ILE A 532 -16.94 22.21 12.52
CA ILE A 532 -18.30 22.75 12.63
C ILE A 532 -18.78 23.26 11.27
N TYR A 533 -17.94 24.02 10.55
CA TYR A 533 -18.25 24.49 9.21
C TYR A 533 -18.53 23.34 8.23
N VAL A 534 -17.71 22.29 8.23
CA VAL A 534 -17.93 21.10 7.39
C VAL A 534 -19.25 20.41 7.73
N VAL A 535 -19.57 20.25 9.01
CA VAL A 535 -20.86 19.65 9.44
C VAL A 535 -22.03 20.52 8.99
N ILE A 536 -21.96 21.85 9.16
CA ILE A 536 -22.99 22.78 8.68
C ILE A 536 -23.16 22.66 7.16
N HIS A 537 -22.06 22.61 6.41
CA HIS A 537 -22.11 22.44 4.96
C HIS A 537 -22.69 21.09 4.54
N ILE A 538 -22.34 20.00 5.22
CA ILE A 538 -22.93 18.68 4.95
C ILE A 538 -24.44 18.74 5.18
N VAL A 539 -24.89 19.25 6.33
CA VAL A 539 -26.32 19.35 6.68
C VAL A 539 -27.07 20.22 5.68
N PHE A 540 -26.58 21.42 5.39
CA PHE A 540 -27.21 22.36 4.46
C PHE A 540 -27.26 21.79 3.03
N PHE A 541 -26.17 21.18 2.55
CA PHE A 541 -26.13 20.54 1.24
C PHE A 541 -27.05 19.31 1.17
N THR A 542 -27.15 18.50 2.23
CA THR A 542 -28.15 17.41 2.28
C THR A 542 -29.59 17.90 2.30
N LEU A 543 -29.86 19.09 2.85
CA LEU A 543 -31.19 19.70 2.83
C LEU A 543 -31.53 20.32 1.47
N GLU A 544 -30.54 20.82 0.73
CA GLU A 544 -30.74 21.48 -0.57
C GLU A 544 -30.73 20.50 -1.77
N LEU A 545 -30.31 19.25 -1.55
CA LEU A 545 -30.33 18.17 -2.55
C LEU A 545 -31.71 17.56 -2.80
N ASP A 546 -32.76 17.97 -2.06
CA ASP A 546 -34.11 17.46 -2.30
C ASP A 546 -34.74 18.04 -3.59
N HIS A 547 -34.15 19.08 -4.19
CA HIS A 547 -34.60 19.68 -5.45
C HIS A 547 -33.42 19.94 -6.41
N LYS A 548 -32.97 18.93 -7.16
CA LYS A 548 -32.38 19.20 -8.48
C LYS A 548 -32.41 18.01 -9.43
N ASP A 549 -33.01 18.31 -10.59
CA ASP A 549 -33.20 17.44 -11.73
C ASP A 549 -31.89 17.02 -12.42
N LYS A 550 -32.01 15.94 -13.19
CA LYS A 550 -30.97 15.26 -13.98
C LYS A 550 -30.05 16.24 -14.73
N LYS A 551 -28.74 16.11 -14.54
CA LYS A 551 -27.70 16.81 -15.31
C LYS A 551 -26.81 15.84 -16.07
N ASP A 552 -26.25 16.33 -17.18
CA ASP A 552 -25.44 15.63 -18.18
C ASP A 552 -24.25 14.84 -17.60
N ASP A 553 -24.15 13.56 -18.01
CA ASP A 553 -23.12 12.60 -17.58
C ASP A 553 -21.67 13.09 -17.87
N ASP A 554 -21.46 13.94 -18.88
CA ASP A 554 -20.13 14.45 -19.27
C ASP A 554 -19.58 15.53 -18.32
N GLU A 555 -20.43 16.42 -17.78
CA GLU A 555 -20.02 17.42 -16.78
C GLU A 555 -19.63 16.72 -15.47
N ASP A 556 -20.38 15.70 -15.08
CA ASP A 556 -20.12 14.93 -13.87
C ASP A 556 -18.81 14.15 -13.92
N GLU A 557 -18.43 13.57 -15.07
CA GLU A 557 -17.13 12.90 -15.23
C GLU A 557 -15.96 13.90 -15.12
N LEU A 558 -16.09 15.08 -15.73
CA LEU A 558 -15.08 16.15 -15.66
C LEU A 558 -14.93 16.67 -14.23
N LEU A 559 -16.03 16.93 -13.54
CA LEU A 559 -16.05 17.32 -12.13
C LEU A 559 -15.45 16.21 -11.27
N GLU A 560 -15.72 14.94 -11.58
CA GLU A 560 -15.15 13.80 -10.88
C GLU A 560 -13.63 13.75 -10.99
N LYS A 561 -13.09 13.95 -12.20
CA LYS A 561 -11.64 14.03 -12.46
C LYS A 561 -11.03 15.23 -11.73
N ARG A 562 -11.71 16.38 -11.72
CA ARG A 562 -11.25 17.60 -11.03
C ARG A 562 -11.21 17.40 -9.52
N ARG A 563 -12.25 16.81 -8.92
CA ARG A 563 -12.31 16.45 -7.49
C ARG A 563 -11.20 15.47 -7.11
N LYS A 564 -10.92 14.44 -7.93
CA LYS A 564 -9.81 13.48 -7.68
C LYS A 564 -8.45 14.19 -7.65
N ARG A 565 -8.19 15.13 -8.56
CA ARG A 565 -6.94 15.90 -8.57
C ARG A 565 -6.83 16.86 -7.38
N LEU A 566 -7.91 17.56 -7.05
CA LEU A 566 -7.95 18.47 -5.91
C LEU A 566 -7.74 17.72 -4.59
N LEU A 567 -8.34 16.54 -4.43
CA LEU A 567 -8.12 15.70 -3.25
C LEU A 567 -6.67 15.25 -3.13
N LEU A 568 -6.04 14.83 -4.24
CA LEU A 568 -4.63 14.43 -4.22
C LEU A 568 -3.73 15.62 -3.81
N PHE A 569 -4.02 16.81 -4.32
CA PHE A 569 -3.31 18.03 -3.95
C PHE A 569 -3.53 18.39 -2.47
N ALA A 570 -4.77 18.31 -1.98
CA ALA A 570 -5.08 18.58 -0.58
C ALA A 570 -4.39 17.59 0.37
N ILE A 571 -4.39 16.30 0.02
CA ILE A 571 -3.67 15.25 0.74
C ILE A 571 -2.17 15.55 0.78
N LEU A 572 -1.58 15.88 -0.37
CA LEU A 572 -0.17 16.23 -0.46
C LEU A 572 0.16 17.47 0.39
N ALA A 573 -0.62 18.54 0.27
CA ALA A 573 -0.44 19.76 1.05
C ALA A 573 -0.53 19.45 2.56
N ALA A 574 -1.58 18.74 3.00
CA ALA A 574 -1.77 18.36 4.39
C ALA A 574 -0.60 17.53 4.94
N THR A 575 -0.02 16.63 4.13
CA THR A 575 1.15 15.84 4.58
C THR A 575 2.39 16.70 4.76
N ILE A 576 2.65 17.59 3.80
CA ILE A 576 3.83 18.45 3.82
C ILE A 576 3.71 19.43 4.99
N THR A 577 2.53 20.01 5.21
CA THR A 577 2.31 20.94 6.33
C THR A 577 2.36 20.23 7.68
N PHE A 578 1.80 19.03 7.82
CA PHE A 578 1.89 18.27 9.06
C PHE A 578 3.34 17.95 9.42
N GLN A 579 4.10 17.43 8.46
CA GLN A 579 5.52 17.09 8.66
C GLN A 579 6.35 18.33 8.93
N ALA A 580 6.18 19.40 8.15
CA ALA A 580 6.89 20.67 8.38
C ALA A 580 6.53 21.33 9.72
N GLY A 581 5.32 21.14 10.21
CA GLY A 581 4.89 21.63 11.52
C GLY A 581 5.51 20.85 12.68
N LEU A 582 5.70 19.53 12.53
CA LEU A 582 6.36 18.69 13.55
C LEU A 582 7.88 18.74 13.49
N THR A 583 8.45 18.97 12.30
CA THR A 583 9.90 19.05 12.05
C THR A 583 10.14 20.20 11.08
N PRO A 584 10.40 21.42 11.58
CA PRO A 584 10.56 22.59 10.73
C PRO A 584 11.81 22.46 9.85
N PRO A 585 11.84 23.13 8.67
CA PRO A 585 13.03 23.18 7.86
C PRO A 585 14.21 23.71 8.68
N GLY A 586 15.36 23.06 8.55
CA GLY A 586 16.56 23.33 9.36
C GLY A 586 16.58 22.69 10.75
N GLY A 587 15.50 22.03 11.19
CA GLY A 587 15.49 21.24 12.43
C GLY A 587 15.37 22.08 13.72
N PHE A 588 15.78 21.47 14.83
CA PHE A 588 15.67 22.02 16.18
C PHE A 588 17.06 22.28 16.78
N LEU A 589 17.17 23.29 17.64
CA LEU A 589 18.32 23.42 18.53
C LEU A 589 18.37 22.21 19.45
N LEU A 590 19.56 21.61 19.58
CA LEU A 590 19.76 20.40 20.37
C LEU A 590 20.36 20.71 21.76
N GLN A 591 20.83 21.94 21.95
CA GLN A 591 21.36 22.46 23.20
C GLN A 591 20.93 23.93 23.36
N ASP A 592 20.93 24.40 24.59
CA ASP A 592 20.73 25.81 24.90
C ASP A 592 21.94 26.62 24.40
N ASP A 593 21.70 27.83 23.92
CA ASP A 593 22.75 28.70 23.42
C ASP A 593 23.01 29.92 24.33
N THR A 594 24.12 30.62 24.06
CA THR A 594 24.51 31.82 24.82
C THR A 594 23.62 33.04 24.55
N LEU A 595 22.73 32.96 23.56
CA LEU A 595 21.77 34.01 23.20
C LEU A 595 20.44 33.84 23.98
N GLY A 596 20.35 32.84 24.85
CA GLY A 596 19.18 32.57 25.68
C GLY A 596 18.10 31.76 24.98
N HIS A 597 18.45 31.06 23.89
CA HIS A 597 17.56 30.12 23.22
C HIS A 597 17.65 28.75 23.87
N HIS A 598 16.51 28.05 23.91
CA HIS A 598 16.41 26.75 24.56
C HIS A 598 16.40 25.62 23.53
N ALA A 599 16.93 24.47 23.92
CA ALA A 599 16.85 23.26 23.13
C ALA A 599 15.38 22.92 22.80
N GLY A 600 15.16 22.49 21.56
CA GLY A 600 13.84 22.25 20.99
C GLY A 600 13.24 23.45 20.27
N ASP A 601 13.89 24.61 20.21
CA ASP A 601 13.50 25.75 19.35
C ASP A 601 13.90 25.55 17.88
N PRO A 602 13.20 26.12 16.87
CA PRO A 602 13.58 25.93 15.47
C PRO A 602 14.83 26.74 15.14
N ILE A 603 15.76 26.12 14.43
CA ILE A 603 17.01 26.79 14.02
C ILE A 603 16.73 27.98 13.09
N LEU A 604 15.85 27.81 12.09
CA LEU A 604 15.59 28.86 11.09
C LEU A 604 14.74 30.04 11.59
N LEU A 605 14.13 29.95 12.78
CA LEU A 605 13.27 31.03 13.26
C LEU A 605 14.07 32.28 13.64
N HIS A 606 15.34 32.14 14.02
CA HIS A 606 16.11 33.22 14.66
C HIS A 606 17.33 33.67 13.83
N ASN A 607 17.97 32.77 13.07
CA ASN A 607 19.13 33.11 12.23
C ASN A 607 18.83 34.16 11.13
N TYR A 608 17.55 34.44 10.83
CA TYR A 608 17.12 35.36 9.78
C TYR A 608 16.25 36.52 10.27
N GLN A 609 16.08 36.72 11.58
CA GLN A 609 15.30 37.86 12.09
C GLN A 609 15.94 39.23 11.80
N ASP A 610 17.25 39.29 11.54
CA ASP A 610 18.01 40.54 11.42
C ASP A 610 18.37 40.98 9.99
N GLN A 611 17.77 40.39 8.95
CA GLN A 611 18.04 40.78 7.54
C GLN A 611 16.86 41.57 6.94
N PRO A 612 16.98 42.91 6.80
CA PRO A 612 15.83 43.77 6.45
C PRO A 612 15.41 43.74 4.96
N TYR A 613 15.88 42.82 4.12
CA TYR A 613 15.58 42.88 2.68
C TYR A 613 15.44 41.52 1.95
N GLU A 614 14.79 40.49 2.50
CA GLU A 614 14.16 39.42 1.67
C GLU A 614 12.94 38.77 2.36
N ALA A 615 12.07 39.57 2.99
CA ALA A 615 10.98 39.11 3.84
C ALA A 615 9.63 38.84 3.11
N MET A 616 9.62 38.21 1.93
CA MET A 616 8.34 37.88 1.24
C MET A 616 7.94 36.39 1.27
N HIS A 617 8.87 35.46 1.53
CA HIS A 617 8.57 34.02 1.45
C HIS A 617 8.32 33.30 2.79
N TYR A 618 8.86 33.77 3.91
CA TYR A 618 8.87 33.01 5.17
C TYR A 618 7.71 33.24 6.15
N PRO A 619 7.19 34.45 6.39
CA PRO A 619 5.96 34.61 7.16
C PRO A 619 4.77 33.94 6.45
N PHE A 620 4.86 33.71 5.14
CA PHE A 620 3.89 32.94 4.37
C PHE A 620 3.90 31.46 4.74
N ALA A 621 5.07 30.80 4.87
CA ALA A 621 5.16 29.39 5.26
C ALA A 621 4.69 29.13 6.71
N ARG A 622 5.01 30.04 7.65
CA ARG A 622 4.55 29.94 9.04
C ARG A 622 3.07 30.29 9.19
N ARG A 623 2.56 31.28 8.46
CA ARG A 623 1.12 31.54 8.40
C ARG A 623 0.41 30.40 7.69
N TRP A 624 0.94 29.84 6.60
CA TRP A 624 0.34 28.69 5.91
C TRP A 624 0.31 27.42 6.77
N ALA A 625 1.39 27.08 7.47
CA ALA A 625 1.41 25.90 8.35
C ALA A 625 0.47 26.05 9.57
N CYS A 626 0.19 27.28 10.02
CA CYS A 626 -0.81 27.53 11.07
C CYS A 626 -2.23 27.82 10.53
N PHE A 627 -2.41 28.09 9.24
CA PHE A 627 -3.67 28.53 8.62
C PHE A 627 -4.32 27.44 7.76
N VAL A 628 -3.55 26.44 7.31
CA VAL A 628 -4.04 25.16 6.77
C VAL A 628 -4.11 24.14 7.89
#